data_AF-A0A229SFH8-F1
#
_entry.id   AF-A0A229SFH8-F1
#
_cell.length_a   1.000
_cell.length_b   1.000
_cell.length_c   1.000
_cell.angle_alpha   90.00
_cell.angle_beta   90.00
_cell.angle_gamma   90.00
#
_symmetry.space_group_name_H-M   'P 1'
#
loop_
_entity.id
_entity.type
_entity.pdbx_description
1 polymer ?
#
loop_
_entity_poly.entity_id
_entity_poly.type
_entity_poly.pdbx_seq_one_letter_code
_entity_poly.pdbx_strand_id
1 'polypeptide(L)' 'MGRRFGQQAGDGESAGHESGRRIVTLLRKKKADLTVDDEKHMRKVVGYVHRHLAQRPAGDIRNTRWRYSLMNWGHDPGK' A
#
# COMPACT_ATOMS: atom_id res chain seq x y z
N MET A 1 25.94 2.91 -14.06
CA MET A 1 25.88 1.93 -12.95
C MET A 1 24.42 1.80 -12.49
N GLY A 2 23.64 0.90 -13.10
CA GLY A 2 22.20 0.75 -12.80
C GLY A 2 21.98 -0.10 -11.54
N ARG A 3 21.33 0.46 -10.53
CA ARG A 3 21.02 -0.24 -9.28
C ARG A 3 19.85 -1.21 -9.53
N ARG A 4 20.16 -2.51 -9.62
CA ARG A 4 19.17 -3.59 -9.67
C ARG A 4 18.45 -3.66 -8.32
N PHE A 5 17.19 -3.25 -8.26
CA PHE A 5 16.28 -3.63 -7.17
C PHE A 5 15.40 -4.77 -7.66
N GLY A 6 15.99 -5.97 -7.71
CA GLY A 6 15.28 -7.19 -8.06
C GLY A 6 15.50 -8.22 -6.98
N GLN A 7 14.40 -8.54 -6.29
CA GLN A 7 14.12 -9.82 -5.63
C GLN A 7 14.59 -9.94 -4.18
N GLN A 8 13.68 -9.57 -3.27
CA GLN A 8 13.41 -10.42 -2.11
C GLN A 8 12.07 -11.10 -2.38
N ALA A 9 12.12 -12.18 -3.16
CA ALA A 9 11.11 -13.22 -3.15
C ALA A 9 11.65 -14.29 -2.19
N GLY A 10 11.19 -14.24 -0.95
CA GLY A 10 11.47 -15.26 0.04
C GLY A 10 10.30 -15.26 1.00
N ASP A 11 9.43 -16.27 0.87
CA ASP A 11 8.46 -16.85 1.83
C ASP A 11 8.02 -16.05 3.08
N GLY A 12 7.89 -14.74 2.93
CA GLY A 12 7.48 -13.80 3.94
C GLY A 12 6.55 -12.84 3.25
N GLU A 13 5.34 -12.72 3.78
CA GLU A 13 4.32 -11.87 3.22
C GLU A 13 4.85 -10.46 2.90
N SER A 14 4.56 -9.95 1.70
CA SER A 14 4.96 -8.59 1.36
C SER A 14 4.28 -7.58 2.29
N ALA A 15 5.02 -6.56 2.75
CA ALA A 15 4.49 -5.53 3.64
C ALA A 15 3.17 -4.87 3.16
N GLY A 16 2.94 -4.84 1.84
CA GLY A 16 1.67 -4.41 1.26
C GLY A 16 0.50 -5.35 1.54
N HIS A 17 0.68 -6.67 1.47
CA HIS A 17 -0.37 -7.63 1.81
C HIS A 17 -0.73 -7.57 3.30
N GLU A 18 0.27 -7.42 4.16
CA GLU A 18 0.06 -7.33 5.60
C GLU A 18 -0.74 -6.06 5.93
N SER A 19 -0.34 -4.94 5.31
CA SER A 19 -1.06 -3.68 5.42
C SER A 19 -2.48 -3.79 4.88
N GLY A 20 -2.68 -4.46 3.74
CA GLY A 20 -3.99 -4.68 3.13
C GLY A 20 -4.96 -5.38 4.08
N ARG A 21 -4.52 -6.45 4.76
CA ARG A 21 -5.37 -7.13 5.76
C ARG A 21 -5.69 -6.22 6.93
N ARG A 22 -4.71 -5.48 7.43
CA ARG A 22 -4.93 -4.55 8.55
C ARG A 22 -5.91 -3.45 8.17
N ILE A 23 -5.84 -2.91 6.94
CA ILE A 23 -6.84 -1.96 6.41
C ILE A 23 -8.24 -2.56 6.44
N VAL A 24 -8.43 -3.80 5.95
CA VAL A 24 -9.74 -4.47 5.98
C VAL A 24 -10.27 -4.61 7.41
N THR A 25 -9.41 -4.99 8.36
CA THR A 25 -9.79 -5.07 9.78
C THR A 25 -10.22 -3.70 10.32
N LEU A 26 -9.48 -2.63 10.00
CA LEU A 26 -9.81 -1.27 10.43
C LEU A 26 -11.14 -0.78 9.86
N LEU A 27 -11.43 -1.08 8.59
CA LEU A 27 -12.69 -0.71 7.94
C LEU A 27 -13.91 -1.38 8.60
N ARG A 28 -13.71 -2.48 9.33
CA ARG A 28 -14.77 -3.19 10.08
C ARG A 28 -14.90 -2.73 11.53
N LYS A 29 -13.95 -1.94 12.06
CA LYS A 29 -14.02 -1.39 13.43
C LYS A 29 -14.97 -0.19 13.48
N LYS A 30 -15.65 -0.01 14.60
CA LYS A 30 -16.33 1.26 14.89
C LYS A 30 -15.27 2.30 15.25
N LYS A 31 -15.56 3.57 14.97
CA LYS A 31 -14.63 4.68 15.30
C LYS A 31 -14.27 4.73 16.78
N ALA A 32 -15.21 4.39 17.68
CA ALA A 32 -14.98 4.35 19.12
C ALA A 32 -14.01 3.24 19.56
N ASP A 33 -13.80 2.22 18.73
CA ASP A 33 -12.93 1.07 19.02
C ASP A 33 -11.52 1.23 18.40
N LEU A 34 -11.25 2.39 17.78
CA LEU A 34 -9.95 2.68 17.18
C LEU A 34 -8.93 2.99 18.27
N THR A 35 -7.80 2.30 18.20
CA THR A 35 -6.66 2.53 19.08
C THR A 35 -5.69 3.54 18.47
N VAL A 36 -4.78 4.07 19.29
CA VAL A 36 -3.68 4.92 18.81
C VAL A 36 -2.84 4.22 17.74
N ASP A 37 -2.63 2.91 17.84
CA ASP A 37 -1.86 2.15 16.85
C ASP A 37 -2.63 1.94 15.54
N ASP A 38 -3.96 1.85 15.61
CA ASP A 38 -4.82 1.88 14.43
C ASP A 38 -4.65 3.21 13.69
N GLU A 39 -4.67 4.33 14.41
CA GLU A 39 -4.46 5.65 13.81
C GLU A 39 -3.07 5.81 13.20
N LYS A 40 -2.01 5.36 13.90
CA LYS A 40 -0.66 5.36 13.35
C LYS A 40 -0.58 4.55 12.05
N HIS A 41 -1.25 3.40 12.00
CA HIS A 41 -1.30 2.59 10.78
C HIS A 41 -2.05 3.32 9.66
N MET A 42 -3.21 3.94 9.94
CA MET A 42 -3.93 4.74 8.94
C MET A 42 -3.07 5.88 8.38
N ARG A 43 -2.36 6.62 9.25
CA ARG A 43 -1.42 7.68 8.84
C ARG A 43 -0.28 7.11 7.97
N LYS A 44 0.24 5.93 8.31
CA LYS A 44 1.26 5.23 7.50
C LYS A 44 0.74 4.87 6.11
N VAL A 45 -0.50 4.36 6.01
CA VAL A 45 -1.15 4.02 4.74
C VAL A 45 -1.31 5.25 3.86
N VAL A 46 -1.89 6.34 4.40
CA VAL A 46 -2.07 7.60 3.66
C VAL A 46 -0.72 8.15 3.17
N GLY A 47 0.28 8.18 4.05
CA GLY A 47 1.62 8.64 3.69
C GLY A 47 2.28 7.77 2.62
N TYR A 48 2.08 6.45 2.66
CA TYR A 48 2.56 5.55 1.61
C TYR A 48 1.88 5.87 0.27
N VAL A 49 0.54 5.94 0.24
CA VAL A 49 -0.23 6.23 -0.98
C VAL A 49 0.21 7.56 -1.61
N HIS A 50 0.31 8.64 -0.83
CA HIS A 50 0.74 9.95 -1.37
C HIS A 50 2.14 9.92 -1.97
N ARG A 51 3.11 9.29 -1.28
CA ARG A 51 4.49 9.19 -1.81
C ARG A 51 4.56 8.31 -3.05
N HIS A 52 3.78 7.22 -3.11
CA HIS A 52 3.76 6.35 -4.29
C HIS A 52 3.04 7.00 -5.46
N LEU A 53 1.97 7.76 -5.23
CA LEU A 53 1.28 8.52 -6.26
C LEU A 53 2.19 9.58 -6.91
N ALA A 54 3.05 10.24 -6.11
CA ALA A 54 4.04 11.18 -6.64
C ALA A 54 5.09 10.51 -7.55
N GLN A 55 5.24 9.19 -7.49
CA GLN A 55 6.15 8.38 -8.32
C GLN A 55 5.43 7.74 -9.53
N ARG A 56 4.27 8.29 -9.93
CA ARG A 56 3.48 7.75 -11.05
C ARG A 56 4.32 7.62 -12.33
N PRO A 57 4.41 6.42 -12.93
CA PRO A 57 5.10 6.25 -14.19
C PRO A 57 4.32 6.93 -15.33
N ALA A 58 5.06 7.39 -16.35
CA ALA A 58 4.45 7.90 -17.56
C ALA A 58 3.77 6.77 -18.36
N GLY A 59 2.74 7.11 -19.13
CA GLY A 59 2.03 6.18 -20.01
C GLY A 59 0.91 5.38 -19.32
N ASP A 60 0.59 4.22 -19.89
CA ASP A 60 -0.48 3.34 -19.40
C ASP A 60 -0.07 2.63 -18.11
N ILE A 61 -0.85 2.87 -17.06
CA ILE A 61 -0.60 2.34 -15.72
C ILE A 61 -1.35 1.04 -15.42
N ARG A 62 -2.27 0.58 -16.30
CA ARG A 62 -3.25 -0.49 -16.00
C ARG A 62 -2.63 -1.77 -15.45
N ASN A 63 -1.52 -2.21 -16.03
CA ASN A 63 -0.86 -3.47 -15.71
C ASN A 63 0.57 -3.26 -15.17
N THR A 64 0.75 -2.28 -14.29
CA THR A 64 2.08 -1.91 -13.75
C THR A 64 2.26 -2.39 -12.31
N ARG A 65 3.50 -2.73 -11.94
CA ARG A 65 3.86 -3.02 -10.54
C ARG A 65 3.53 -1.85 -9.61
N TRP A 66 3.64 -0.63 -10.11
CA TRP A 66 3.24 0.59 -9.41
C TRP A 66 1.76 0.57 -9.01
N ARG A 67 0.86 0.29 -9.97
CA ARG A 67 -0.58 0.20 -9.69
C ARG A 67 -0.90 -0.96 -8.75
N TYR A 68 -0.32 -2.15 -8.99
CA TYR A 68 -0.54 -3.29 -8.11
C TYR A 68 -0.06 -3.04 -6.67
N SER A 69 1.03 -2.29 -6.49
CA SER A 69 1.50 -1.91 -5.16
C SER A 69 0.48 -1.01 -4.45
N LEU A 70 -0.06 0.01 -5.13
CA LEU A 70 -1.12 0.86 -4.56
C LEU A 70 -2.38 0.05 -4.20
N MET A 71 -2.78 -0.90 -5.03
CA MET A 71 -3.95 -1.75 -4.77
C MET A 71 -3.77 -2.62 -3.53
N ASN A 72 -2.56 -3.12 -3.28
CA ASN A 72 -2.24 -3.86 -2.04
C ASN A 72 -2.37 -2.97 -0.80
N TRP A 73 -2.20 -1.65 -0.95
CA TRP A 73 -2.41 -0.65 0.10
C TRP A 73 -3.81 -0.04 0.10
N GLY A 74 -4.76 -0.66 -0.62
CA GLY A 74 -6.17 -0.26 -0.63
C GLY A 74 -6.50 0.94 -1.51
N HIS A 75 -5.62 1.34 -2.43
CA HIS A 75 -5.83 2.45 -3.35
C HIS A 75 -5.77 2.01 -4.82
N ASP A 76 -6.79 2.31 -5.62
CA ASP A 76 -6.76 2.10 -7.07
C ASP A 76 -6.73 3.44 -7.83
N PRO A 77 -5.58 3.83 -8.42
CA PRO A 77 -5.43 5.10 -9.14
C PRO A 77 -6.08 5.11 -10.54
N GLY A 78 -6.70 4.00 -10.95
CA GLY A 78 -7.39 3.87 -12.25
C GLY A 78 -8.91 3.78 -12.14
N LYS A 79 -9.48 4.02 -10.95
CA LYS A 79 -10.93 4.12 -10.71
C LYS A 79 -11.38 5.57 -10.56
#